data_AF-A0A948WME2-F1
#
_entry.id   AF-A0A948WME2-F1
#
_cell.length_a   1.000
_cell.length_b   1.000
_cell.length_c   1.000
_cell.angle_alpha   90.00
_cell.angle_beta   90.00
_cell.angle_gamma   90.00
#
_symmetry.space_group_name_H-M   'P 1'
#
loop_
_entity.id
_entity.type
_entity.pdbx_description
1 polymer ?
#
loop_
_entity_poly.entity_id
_entity_poly.type
_entity_poly.pdbx_seq_one_letter_code
_entity_poly.pdbx_strand_id
1 'polypeptide(L)'
;MIFHYGTEIPTRPVTPPLDEQSPRLTEKETEILRAQIRRNSRMAHDYLLRLDLLLNKEKYPQNAVFIKKLRRKLELLMDENDTFRKVLWSDLQKGRS
;
A
#
# COMPACT_ATOMS: atom_id res chain seq x y z
N MET A 1 -50.74 -5.30 2.47
CA MET A 1 -49.66 -6.31 2.36
C MET A 1 -48.35 -5.58 2.27
N ILE A 2 -47.49 -5.73 3.26
CA ILE A 2 -46.15 -5.12 3.28
C ILE A 2 -45.16 -6.28 3.24
N PHE A 3 -44.44 -6.39 2.13
CA PHE A 3 -43.38 -7.36 1.93
C PHE A 3 -42.11 -6.80 2.59
N HIS A 4 -41.67 -7.42 3.69
CA HIS A 4 -40.33 -7.21 4.20
C HIS A 4 -39.38 -8.06 3.36
N TYR A 5 -38.78 -7.46 2.34
CA TYR A 5 -37.61 -8.02 1.69
C TYR A 5 -36.47 -8.01 2.72
N GLY A 6 -36.14 -9.19 3.24
CA GLY A 6 -34.92 -9.42 4.00
C GLY A 6 -33.74 -9.26 3.06
N THR A 7 -33.14 -8.08 3.02
CA THR A 7 -31.80 -7.91 2.51
C THR A 7 -30.84 -8.29 3.63
N GLU A 8 -30.40 -9.55 3.63
CA GLU A 8 -29.19 -9.95 4.32
C GLU A 8 -28.05 -9.08 3.79
N ILE A 9 -27.65 -8.07 4.57
CA ILE A 9 -26.45 -7.30 4.29
C ILE A 9 -25.29 -8.28 4.47
N PRO A 10 -24.45 -8.52 3.45
CA PRO A 10 -23.29 -9.37 3.64
C PRO A 10 -22.40 -8.70 4.67
N THR A 11 -22.35 -9.29 5.86
CA THR A 11 -21.50 -8.87 6.97
C THR A 11 -20.09 -8.72 6.41
N ARG A 12 -19.58 -7.48 6.36
CA ARG A 12 -18.17 -7.23 6.04
C ARG A 12 -17.35 -8.22 6.85
N PRO A 13 -16.33 -8.89 6.27
CA PRO A 13 -15.45 -9.72 7.07
C PRO A 13 -14.91 -8.82 8.17
N VAL A 14 -15.21 -9.19 9.41
CA VAL A 14 -14.66 -8.57 10.60
C VAL A 14 -13.16 -8.63 10.39
N THR A 15 -12.54 -7.48 10.14
CA THR A 15 -11.09 -7.37 10.20
C THR A 15 -10.73 -7.92 11.57
N PRO A 16 -10.05 -9.07 11.68
CA PRO A 16 -9.71 -9.58 12.99
C PRO A 16 -8.93 -8.48 13.71
N PRO A 17 -9.19 -8.26 15.02
CA PRO A 17 -8.39 -7.34 15.80
C PRO A 17 -6.92 -7.70 15.56
N LEU A 18 -6.09 -6.68 15.33
CA LEU A 18 -4.64 -6.83 15.24
C LEU A 18 -4.17 -7.45 16.55
N ASP A 19 -4.05 -8.78 16.57
CA ASP A 19 -3.58 -9.53 17.73
C ASP A 19 -2.23 -8.96 18.14
N GLU A 20 -2.15 -8.46 19.38
CA GLU A 20 -0.90 -8.01 20.02
C GLU A 20 0.12 -9.15 20.12
N GLN A 21 -0.31 -10.39 19.86
CA GLN A 21 0.51 -11.59 19.69
C GLN A 21 0.65 -11.99 18.22
N SER A 22 0.87 -11.03 17.31
CA SER A 22 1.17 -11.40 15.92
C SER A 22 2.40 -12.34 15.90
N PRO A 23 2.23 -13.61 15.46
CA PRO A 23 3.33 -14.56 15.37
C PRO A 23 4.45 -13.95 14.51
N ARG A 24 5.71 -14.30 14.80
CA ARG A 24 6.83 -13.89 13.96
C ARG A 24 6.50 -14.22 12.50
N LEU A 25 6.89 -13.33 11.60
CA LEU A 25 6.71 -13.58 10.18
C LEU A 25 7.40 -14.89 9.82
N THR A 26 6.72 -15.71 9.04
CA THR A 26 7.35 -16.87 8.42
C THR A 26 8.40 -16.39 7.41
N GLU A 27 9.35 -17.26 7.07
CA GLU A 27 10.37 -16.94 6.07
C GLU A 27 9.76 -16.56 4.72
N LYS A 28 8.67 -17.24 4.34
CA LYS A 28 7.91 -16.97 3.11
C LYS A 28 7.24 -15.59 3.14
N GLU A 29 6.64 -15.19 4.26
CA GLU A 29 6.04 -13.86 4.40
C GLU A 29 7.10 -12.75 4.36
N THR A 30 8.26 -12.99 4.98
CA THR A 30 9.40 -12.08 4.93
C THR A 30 9.91 -11.91 3.49
N GLU A 31 10.01 -13.00 2.73
CA GLU A 31 10.39 -12.96 1.32
C GLU A 31 9.38 -12.17 0.48
N ILE A 32 8.08 -12.44 0.68
CA ILE A 32 6.99 -11.71 0.00
C ILE A 32 7.08 -10.22 0.30
N LEU A 33 7.24 -9.82 1.57
CA LEU A 33 7.36 -8.41 1.95
C LEU A 33 8.59 -7.75 1.30
N ARG A 34 9.74 -8.42 1.30
CA ARG A 34 10.95 -7.91 0.64
C ARG A 34 10.73 -7.75 -0.87
N ALA A 35 10.05 -8.70 -1.51
CA ALA A 35 9.72 -8.61 -2.93
C ALA A 35 8.77 -7.43 -3.21
N GLN A 36 7.74 -7.24 -2.39
CA GLN A 36 6.82 -6.10 -2.52
C GLN A 36 7.51 -4.76 -2.30
N ILE A 37 8.39 -4.64 -1.29
CA ILE A 37 9.19 -3.43 -1.06
C ILE A 37 10.04 -3.10 -2.29
N ARG A 38 10.73 -4.09 -2.88
CA ARG A 38 11.54 -3.88 -4.09
C ARG A 38 10.68 -3.46 -5.27
N ARG A 39 9.54 -4.11 -5.47
CA ARG A 39 8.59 -3.80 -6.55
C ARG A 39 8.03 -2.38 -6.41
N ASN A 40 7.55 -2.02 -5.22
CA ASN A 40 7.00 -0.70 -4.93
C ASN A 40 8.06 0.38 -5.09
N SER A 41 9.30 0.12 -4.67
CA SER A 41 10.41 1.06 -4.86
C SER A 41 10.71 1.32 -6.33
N ARG A 42 10.71 0.26 -7.18
CA ARG A 42 10.90 0.40 -8.63
C ARG A 42 9.74 1.17 -9.26
N MET A 43 8.50 0.83 -8.93
CA MET A 43 7.33 1.53 -9.47
C MET A 43 7.30 3.00 -9.05
N ALA A 44 7.63 3.32 -7.80
CA ALA A 44 7.73 4.69 -7.32
C ALA A 44 8.78 5.49 -8.09
N HIS A 45 9.94 4.89 -8.36
CA HIS A 45 10.97 5.51 -9.20
C HIS A 45 10.45 5.82 -10.62
N ASP A 46 9.79 4.87 -11.27
CA ASP A 46 9.23 5.07 -12.61
C ASP A 46 8.17 6.19 -12.63
N TYR A 47 7.32 6.26 -11.59
CA TYR A 47 6.35 7.35 -11.44
C TYR A 47 7.02 8.71 -11.24
N LEU A 48 8.10 8.78 -10.46
CA LEU A 48 8.87 10.01 -10.27
C LEU A 48 9.49 10.48 -11.58
N LEU A 49 10.13 9.59 -12.34
CA LEU A 49 10.70 9.91 -13.66
C LEU A 49 9.62 10.42 -14.62
N ARG A 50 8.45 9.76 -14.62
CA ARG A 50 7.34 10.18 -15.48
C ARG A 50 6.80 11.55 -15.08
N LEU A 51 6.67 11.83 -13.78
CA LEU A 51 6.25 13.15 -13.29
C LEU A 51 7.28 14.23 -13.63
N ASP A 52 8.58 13.94 -13.52
CA ASP A 52 9.65 14.86 -13.91
C ASP A 52 9.58 15.20 -15.40
N LEU A 53 9.44 14.19 -16.27
CA LEU A 53 9.28 14.38 -17.70
C LEU A 53 8.08 15.29 -18.00
N LEU A 54 6.91 14.96 -17.46
CA LEU A 54 5.68 15.69 -17.74
C LEU A 54 5.73 17.14 -17.24
N LEU A 55 6.19 17.36 -16.00
CA LEU A 55 6.12 18.67 -15.37
C LEU A 55 7.27 19.58 -15.78
N ASN A 56 8.49 19.04 -15.87
CA ASN A 56 9.69 19.84 -16.08
C ASN A 56 10.11 19.91 -17.54
N LYS A 57 9.98 18.80 -18.29
CA LYS A 57 10.37 18.76 -19.72
C LYS A 57 9.23 19.18 -20.64
N GLU A 58 8.04 18.61 -20.44
CA GLU A 58 6.87 18.86 -21.29
C GLU A 58 6.01 20.03 -20.82
N LYS A 59 6.27 20.57 -19.61
CA LYS A 59 5.53 21.70 -19.01
C LYS A 59 4.02 21.47 -18.93
N TYR A 60 3.61 20.23 -18.69
CA TYR A 60 2.20 19.90 -18.52
C TYR A 60 1.61 20.63 -17.31
N PRO A 61 0.34 21.09 -17.37
CA PRO A 61 -0.30 21.76 -16.25
C PRO A 61 -0.30 20.88 -14.99
N GLN A 62 0.24 21.40 -13.88
CA GLN A 62 0.34 20.65 -12.62
C GLN A 62 -1.01 20.21 -12.06
N ASN A 63 -2.06 20.97 -12.37
CA ASN A 63 -3.43 20.71 -11.95
C ASN A 63 -4.17 19.73 -12.87
N ALA A 64 -3.54 19.27 -13.96
CA ALA A 64 -4.14 18.30 -14.86
C ALA A 64 -4.55 17.04 -14.10
N VAL A 65 -5.76 16.55 -14.36
CA VAL A 65 -6.38 15.45 -13.61
C VAL A 65 -5.49 14.21 -13.61
N PHE A 66 -4.83 13.91 -14.73
CA PHE A 66 -3.93 12.75 -14.81
C PHE A 66 -2.65 12.93 -13.96
N ILE A 67 -2.07 14.14 -13.88
CA ILE A 67 -0.92 14.44 -12.99
C ILE A 67 -1.32 14.21 -11.54
N LYS A 68 -2.49 14.70 -11.13
CA LYS A 68 -3.02 14.47 -9.78
C LYS A 68 -3.18 12.98 -9.49
N LYS A 69 -3.71 12.20 -10.44
CA LYS A 69 -3.83 10.74 -10.32
C LYS A 69 -2.45 10.06 -10.19
N LEU A 70 -1.45 10.49 -10.94
CA LEU A 70 -0.08 9.95 -10.85
C LEU A 70 0.53 10.24 -9.48
N ARG A 71 0.42 11.48 -8.98
CA ARG A 71 0.90 11.85 -7.64
C ARG A 71 0.22 11.02 -6.55
N ARG A 72 -1.11 10.86 -6.62
CA ARG A 72 -1.85 10.06 -5.65
C ARG A 72 -1.42 8.59 -5.66
N LYS A 73 -1.17 8.01 -6.84
CA LYS A 73 -0.65 6.64 -6.93
C LYS A 73 0.76 6.52 -6.33
N LEU A 74 1.62 7.50 -6.58
CA LEU A 74 2.96 7.53 -6.01
C LEU A 74 2.91 7.62 -4.49
N GLU A 75 2.07 8.50 -3.94
CA GLU A 75 1.85 8.64 -2.50
C GLU A 75 1.43 7.30 -1.86
N LEU A 76 0.41 6.64 -2.42
CA LEU A 76 -0.03 5.33 -1.93
C LEU A 76 1.09 4.27 -1.97
N LEU A 77 1.87 4.22 -3.05
CA LEU A 77 3.00 3.28 -3.15
C LEU A 77 4.09 3.55 -2.10
N MET A 78 4.33 4.82 -1.78
CA MET A 78 5.29 5.20 -0.75
C MET A 78 4.76 4.81 0.64
N ASP A 79 3.50 5.10 0.95
CA ASP A 79 2.86 4.74 2.22
C ASP A 79 2.82 3.22 2.44
N GLU A 80 2.49 2.44 1.40
CA GLU A 80 2.54 0.98 1.46
C GLU A 80 3.95 0.47 1.73
N ASN A 81 4.95 1.02 1.04
CA ASN A 81 6.35 0.60 1.19
C ASN A 81 6.88 0.92 2.59
N ASP A 82 6.54 2.09 3.14
CA ASP A 82 6.87 2.47 4.51
C ASP A 82 6.19 1.56 5.53
N THR A 83 4.94 1.18 5.27
CA THR A 83 4.21 0.22 6.12
C THR A 83 4.90 -1.15 6.11
N PHE A 84 5.27 -1.67 4.94
CA PHE A 84 5.99 -2.95 4.84
C PHE A 84 7.36 -2.91 5.52
N ARG A 85 8.08 -1.79 5.40
CA ARG A 85 9.37 -1.59 6.09
C ARG A 85 9.20 -1.57 7.61
N LYS A 86 8.17 -0.89 8.12
CA LYS A 86 7.85 -0.88 9.56
C LYS A 86 7.51 -2.28 10.06
N VAL A 87 6.71 -3.03 9.33
CA VAL A 87 6.36 -4.43 9.69
C VAL A 87 7.62 -5.30 9.75
N LEU A 88 8.47 -5.26 8.72
CA LEU A 88 9.73 -6.01 8.72
C LEU A 88 10.67 -5.58 9.86
N TRP A 89 10.75 -4.29 10.14
CA TRP A 89 11.59 -3.78 11.23
C TRP A 89 11.10 -4.26 12.60
N SER A 90 9.80 -4.18 12.87
CA SER A 90 9.20 -4.66 14.11
C SER A 90 9.41 -6.17 14.30
N ASP A 91 9.31 -6.97 13.24
CA ASP A 91 9.58 -8.41 13.29
C ASP A 91 11.06 -8.72 13.60
N LEU A 92 11.99 -7.97 12.98
CA LEU A 92 13.42 -8.08 13.28
C LEU A 92 13.76 -7.72 14.74
N GLN A 93 13.05 -6.75 15.33
CA GLN A 93 13.22 -6.40 16.75
C GLN A 93 12.73 -7.51 17.69
N LYS A 94 11.57 -8.12 17.38
CA LYS A 94 11.09 -9.33 18.09
C LYS A 94 12.09 -10.49 18.00
N GLY A 95 12.89 -10.54 16.93
CA GLY A 95 13.99 -11.47 16.71
C GLY A 95 15.16 -11.40 17.70
N ARG A 96 15.39 -10.21 18.29
CA ARG A 96 16.57 -9.88 19.11
C ARG A 96 16.31 -9.85 20.63
N SER A 97 15.07 -10.02 21.05
CA SER A 97 14.67 -10.16 22.47
C SER A 97 14.60 -11.64 22.84
#